data_AF-X0T6B3-F1
#
_entry.id   AF-X0T6B3-F1
#
_cell.length_a   1.000
_cell.length_b   1.000
_cell.length_c   1.000
_cell.angle_alpha   90.00
_cell.angle_beta   90.00
_cell.angle_gamma   90.00
#
_symmetry.space_group_name_H-M   'P 1'
#
loop_
_entity.id
_entity.type
_entity.pdbx_description
1 polymer ?
#
loop_
_entity_poly.entity_id
_entity_poly.type
_entity_poly.pdbx_seq_one_letter_code
_entity_poly.pdbx_strand_id
1 'polypeptide(L)'
;ALGGLGSGLCNDEAHLRDMAKKALASSPQILVEQSLKGWKEVEYEVVRDAYDNCVTVCNMENFDPLGVHTGDSIVVAPSQTLSNEDYHMLRRTAINVVRHLGIVGECNIQYALDPKSKDYCIIEVNPRLSRSSALASKATGYPLAFVAAKLALGLSLPDLRNSVTQSTTACFEPSLDYVVTKIPRWDLAKFDKAEHTIGSSMKSVGEVMAIGRTFEESLQKALRMVDPSIDGFEAQGYSNDTEGLESDIQIPSPTRIHALAYAMEHGATPEYIHANSDIDLWFLY
;
A
#
# COMPACT_ATOMS: atom_id res chain seq x y z
N ALA A 1 16.02 8.65 -4.84
CA ALA A 1 15.24 8.85 -3.61
C ALA A 1 13.96 8.01 -3.71
N LEU A 2 13.36 7.62 -2.59
CA LEU A 2 12.17 6.75 -2.52
C LEU A 2 11.12 7.46 -1.66
N GLY A 3 9.88 6.97 -1.63
CA GLY A 3 8.82 7.62 -0.85
C GLY A 3 8.15 8.79 -1.57
N GLY A 4 8.24 8.82 -2.92
CA GLY A 4 7.65 9.87 -3.73
C GLY A 4 8.29 11.26 -3.56
N LEU A 5 9.57 11.35 -3.18
CA LEU A 5 10.26 12.63 -3.01
C LEU A 5 10.16 13.49 -4.27
N GLY A 6 9.50 14.65 -4.15
CA GLY A 6 9.30 15.58 -5.27
C GLY A 6 8.22 15.15 -6.27
N SER A 7 7.47 14.09 -5.98
CA SER A 7 6.30 13.68 -6.76
C SER A 7 5.05 14.47 -6.36
N GLY A 8 4.07 14.52 -7.26
CA GLY A 8 2.76 15.10 -6.98
C GLY A 8 1.85 15.05 -8.21
N LEU A 9 0.56 15.26 -7.98
CA LEU A 9 -0.43 15.42 -9.05
C LEU A 9 -0.41 16.85 -9.60
N CYS A 10 -0.35 16.98 -10.93
CA CYS A 10 -0.37 18.28 -11.62
C CYS A 10 -1.68 18.45 -12.37
N ASN A 11 -2.52 19.40 -11.95
CA ASN A 11 -3.80 19.68 -12.61
C ASN A 11 -3.67 20.68 -13.77
N ASP A 12 -2.55 21.38 -13.85
CA ASP A 12 -2.27 22.37 -14.89
C ASP A 12 -0.77 22.52 -15.15
N GLU A 13 -0.44 23.25 -16.23
CA GLU A 13 0.94 23.48 -16.66
C GLU A 13 1.75 24.27 -15.62
N ALA A 14 1.13 25.21 -14.90
CA ALA A 14 1.83 26.05 -13.93
C ALA A 14 2.29 25.21 -12.72
N HIS A 15 1.40 24.35 -12.20
CA HIS A 15 1.71 23.37 -11.16
C HIS A 15 2.79 22.38 -11.62
N LEU A 16 2.70 21.88 -12.86
CA LEU A 16 3.72 20.99 -13.41
C LEU A 16 5.10 21.66 -13.44
N ARG A 17 5.18 22.92 -13.89
CA ARG A 17 6.45 23.67 -13.94
C ARG A 17 7.05 23.89 -12.56
N ASP A 18 6.23 24.25 -11.57
CA ASP A 18 6.69 24.45 -10.19
C ASP A 18 7.20 23.15 -9.56
N MET A 19 6.44 22.06 -9.68
CA MET A 19 6.85 20.76 -9.15
C MET A 19 8.07 20.18 -9.87
N ALA A 20 8.10 20.24 -11.20
CA ALA A 20 9.25 19.77 -11.97
C ALA A 20 10.54 20.51 -11.58
N LYS A 21 10.47 21.83 -11.33
CA LYS A 21 11.62 22.62 -10.87
C LYS A 21 12.13 22.15 -9.50
N LYS A 22 11.23 21.87 -8.56
CA LYS A 22 11.57 21.35 -7.22
C LYS A 22 12.16 19.93 -7.31
N ALA A 23 11.51 19.04 -8.07
CA ALA A 23 11.95 17.67 -8.24
C ALA A 23 13.33 17.58 -8.91
N LEU A 24 13.53 18.33 -10.00
CA LEU A 24 14.78 18.34 -10.75
C LEU A 24 15.96 18.97 -10.00
N ALA A 25 15.70 19.73 -8.92
CA ALA A 25 16.75 20.17 -8.01
C ALA A 25 17.33 19.01 -7.16
N SER A 26 16.57 17.93 -7.00
CA SER A 26 16.93 16.76 -6.18
C SER A 26 17.19 15.48 -6.99
N SER A 27 16.75 15.44 -8.25
CA SER A 27 16.88 14.30 -9.17
C SER A 27 17.25 14.78 -10.58
N PRO A 28 18.15 14.10 -11.31
CA PRO A 28 18.51 14.50 -12.68
C PRO A 28 17.40 14.21 -13.71
N GLN A 29 16.38 13.45 -13.32
CA GLN A 29 15.29 13.03 -14.20
C GLN A 29 13.97 12.97 -13.43
N ILE A 30 12.87 13.26 -14.14
CA ILE A 30 11.49 12.99 -13.70
C ILE A 30 10.77 12.23 -14.82
N LEU A 31 9.78 11.43 -14.44
CA LEU A 31 8.83 10.81 -15.36
C LEU A 31 7.50 11.55 -15.22
N VAL A 32 6.87 11.89 -16.35
CA VAL A 32 5.54 12.51 -16.40
C VAL A 32 4.58 11.50 -16.99
N GLU A 33 3.57 11.11 -16.22
CA GLU A 33 2.64 10.04 -16.57
C GLU A 33 1.20 10.53 -16.59
N GLN A 34 0.36 9.81 -17.33
CA GLN A 34 -1.07 10.01 -17.27
C GLN A 34 -1.59 9.65 -15.87
N SER A 35 -2.51 10.46 -15.34
CA SER A 35 -3.13 10.17 -14.05
C SER A 35 -3.99 8.92 -14.13
N LEU A 36 -3.76 8.00 -13.20
CA LEU A 36 -4.58 6.81 -12.95
C LEU A 36 -5.29 6.94 -11.58
N LYS A 37 -5.59 8.18 -11.16
CA LYS A 37 -6.22 8.46 -9.87
C LYS A 37 -7.52 7.67 -9.72
N GLY A 38 -7.72 7.06 -8.56
CA GLY A 38 -8.91 6.25 -8.25
C GLY A 38 -8.80 4.79 -8.68
N TRP A 39 -7.72 4.38 -9.37
CA TRP A 39 -7.45 2.96 -9.62
C TRP A 39 -7.00 2.27 -8.33
N LYS A 40 -7.23 0.96 -8.25
CA LYS A 40 -6.77 0.15 -7.11
C LYS A 40 -5.25 0.08 -7.15
N GLU A 41 -4.60 0.26 -6.00
CA GLU A 41 -3.16 0.11 -5.88
C GLU A 41 -2.81 -1.21 -5.18
N VAL A 42 -2.05 -2.07 -5.87
CA VAL A 42 -1.74 -3.43 -5.44
C VAL A 42 -0.23 -3.65 -5.48
N GLU A 43 0.32 -4.26 -4.44
CA GLU A 43 1.75 -4.55 -4.32
C GLU A 43 2.01 -6.05 -4.21
N TYR A 44 3.14 -6.51 -4.76
CA TYR A 44 3.63 -7.88 -4.59
C TYR A 44 5.08 -7.88 -4.12
N GLU A 45 5.37 -8.70 -3.11
CA GLU A 45 6.73 -9.03 -2.70
C GLU A 45 7.16 -10.31 -3.43
N VAL A 46 8.19 -10.19 -4.26
CA VAL A 46 8.67 -11.27 -5.13
C VAL A 46 10.06 -11.70 -4.70
N VAL A 47 10.26 -13.01 -4.64
CA VAL A 47 11.57 -13.61 -4.36
C VAL A 47 11.96 -14.47 -5.55
N ARG A 48 13.19 -14.30 -6.02
CA ARG A 48 13.76 -15.09 -7.13
C ARG A 48 15.18 -15.53 -6.81
N ASP A 49 15.48 -16.81 -7.01
CA ASP A 49 16.84 -17.34 -6.85
C ASP A 49 17.62 -17.40 -8.18
N ALA A 50 18.89 -17.79 -8.10
CA ALA A 50 19.78 -17.93 -9.26
C ALA A 50 19.42 -19.12 -10.18
N TYR A 51 18.49 -19.99 -9.76
CA TYR A 51 18.04 -21.19 -10.47
C TYR A 51 16.66 -20.98 -11.12
N ASP A 52 16.20 -19.73 -11.17
CA ASP A 52 14.93 -19.28 -11.76
C ASP A 52 13.67 -19.78 -11.05
N ASN A 53 13.79 -20.27 -9.81
CA ASN A 53 12.64 -20.40 -8.92
C ASN A 53 12.19 -18.99 -8.53
N CYS A 54 10.92 -18.69 -8.72
CA CYS A 54 10.36 -17.37 -8.48
C CYS A 54 8.97 -17.50 -7.85
N VAL A 55 8.78 -16.86 -6.70
CA VAL A 55 7.56 -16.94 -5.89
C VAL A 55 7.12 -15.54 -5.47
N THR A 56 5.81 -15.37 -5.33
CA THR A 56 5.20 -14.17 -4.75
C THR A 56 4.85 -14.43 -3.29
N VAL A 57 5.63 -13.86 -2.37
CA VAL A 57 5.56 -14.18 -0.94
C VAL A 57 4.37 -13.51 -0.26
N CYS A 58 4.04 -12.30 -0.67
CA CYS A 58 2.92 -11.55 -0.12
C CYS A 58 2.35 -10.65 -1.19
N ASN A 59 1.03 -10.51 -1.21
CA ASN A 59 0.36 -9.50 -1.99
C ASN A 59 -0.46 -8.60 -1.06
N MET A 60 -0.47 -7.31 -1.36
CA MET A 60 -1.05 -6.28 -0.51
C MET A 60 -1.97 -5.41 -1.35
N GLU A 61 -3.10 -5.02 -0.77
CA GLU A 61 -4.07 -4.13 -1.39
C GLU A 61 -4.17 -2.84 -0.57
N ASN A 62 -4.06 -1.71 -1.25
CA ASN A 62 -4.19 -0.42 -0.61
C ASN A 62 -5.68 -0.11 -0.42
N PHE A 63 -6.05 0.29 0.79
CA PHE A 63 -7.39 0.80 1.10
C PHE A 63 -7.58 2.18 0.47
N ASP A 64 -6.56 3.04 0.57
CA ASP A 64 -6.53 4.30 -0.15
C ASP A 64 -6.18 4.05 -1.63
N PRO A 65 -6.95 4.57 -2.59
CA PRO A 65 -6.71 4.36 -4.01
C PRO A 65 -5.50 5.13 -4.51
N LEU A 66 -5.06 4.81 -5.73
CA LEU A 66 -3.88 5.41 -6.34
C LEU A 66 -3.97 6.94 -6.33
N GLY A 67 -2.90 7.56 -5.86
CA GLY A 67 -2.81 9.01 -5.62
C GLY A 67 -2.34 9.31 -4.20
N VAL A 68 -2.54 8.38 -3.27
CA VAL A 68 -1.89 8.35 -1.95
C VAL A 68 -0.72 7.37 -2.03
N HIS A 69 0.47 7.80 -1.63
CA HIS A 69 1.65 6.93 -1.63
C HIS A 69 1.42 5.73 -0.69
N THR A 70 1.79 4.51 -1.09
CA THR A 70 1.57 3.29 -0.27
C THR A 70 2.08 3.37 1.18
N GLY A 71 3.16 4.14 1.38
CA GLY A 71 3.66 4.50 2.72
C GLY A 71 2.70 5.33 3.59
N ASP A 72 1.91 6.19 2.99
CA ASP A 72 0.83 6.99 3.61
C ASP A 72 -0.56 6.37 3.41
N SER A 73 -0.68 5.24 2.72
CA SER A 73 -1.94 4.51 2.59
C SER A 73 -2.18 3.56 3.77
N ILE A 74 -3.46 3.33 4.10
CA ILE A 74 -3.87 2.12 4.81
C ILE A 74 -3.71 0.94 3.84
N VAL A 75 -3.14 -0.17 4.31
CA VAL A 75 -2.82 -1.34 3.46
C VAL A 75 -3.26 -2.61 4.14
N VAL A 76 -3.82 -3.55 3.39
CA VAL A 76 -4.23 -4.88 3.88
C VAL A 76 -3.48 -6.01 3.19
N ALA A 77 -3.25 -7.10 3.93
CA ALA A 77 -2.71 -8.35 3.39
C ALA A 77 -3.54 -9.56 3.88
N PRO A 78 -3.90 -10.51 3.01
CA PRO A 78 -3.73 -10.49 1.55
C PRO A 78 -4.66 -9.46 0.88
N SER A 79 -4.61 -9.32 -0.46
CA SER A 79 -5.66 -8.57 -1.18
C SER A 79 -7.03 -9.21 -0.98
N GLN A 80 -8.08 -8.39 -0.96
CA GLN A 80 -9.45 -8.77 -0.62
C GLN A 80 -10.38 -8.73 -1.84
N THR A 81 -10.15 -7.80 -2.77
CA THR A 81 -11.13 -7.49 -3.83
C THR A 81 -10.68 -7.93 -5.23
N LEU A 82 -9.53 -8.61 -5.34
CA LEU A 82 -9.07 -9.18 -6.60
C LEU A 82 -9.83 -10.46 -6.92
N SER A 83 -10.32 -10.59 -8.15
CA SER A 83 -10.75 -11.88 -8.64
C SER A 83 -9.53 -12.82 -8.77
N ASN A 84 -9.78 -14.13 -8.81
CA ASN A 84 -8.71 -15.11 -9.06
C ASN A 84 -7.97 -14.85 -10.39
N GLU A 85 -8.69 -14.30 -11.37
CA GLU A 85 -8.11 -13.94 -12.67
C GLU A 85 -7.18 -12.73 -12.54
N ASP A 86 -7.60 -11.67 -11.85
CA ASP A 86 -6.78 -10.49 -11.61
C ASP A 86 -5.54 -10.84 -10.78
N TYR A 87 -5.73 -11.63 -9.72
CA TYR A 87 -4.63 -12.13 -8.89
C TYR A 87 -3.58 -12.88 -9.72
N HIS A 88 -3.99 -13.86 -10.52
CA HIS A 88 -3.05 -14.64 -11.31
C HIS A 88 -2.45 -13.86 -12.49
N MET A 89 -3.17 -12.88 -13.05
CA MET A 89 -2.66 -11.95 -14.04
C MET A 89 -1.51 -11.13 -13.45
N LEU A 90 -1.75 -10.43 -12.33
CA LEU A 90 -0.74 -9.59 -11.68
C LEU A 90 0.44 -10.43 -11.17
N ARG A 91 0.17 -11.58 -10.53
CA ARG A 91 1.21 -12.53 -10.09
C ARG A 91 2.11 -12.99 -11.23
N ARG A 92 1.53 -13.38 -12.38
CA ARG A 92 2.30 -13.82 -13.55
C ARG A 92 3.13 -12.68 -14.12
N THR A 93 2.56 -11.48 -14.18
CA THR A 93 3.28 -10.27 -14.61
C THR A 93 4.46 -9.97 -13.69
N ALA A 94 4.28 -10.08 -12.37
CA ALA A 94 5.34 -9.87 -11.38
C ALA A 94 6.53 -10.78 -11.65
N ILE A 95 6.27 -12.09 -11.76
CA ILE A 95 7.29 -13.09 -12.05
C ILE A 95 7.99 -12.80 -13.39
N ASN A 96 7.24 -12.45 -14.43
CA ASN A 96 7.81 -12.15 -15.75
C ASN A 96 8.70 -10.91 -15.75
N VAL A 97 8.29 -9.84 -15.06
CA VAL A 97 9.05 -8.58 -14.94
C VAL A 97 10.34 -8.82 -14.15
N VAL A 98 10.25 -9.48 -13.00
CA VAL A 98 11.41 -9.80 -12.14
C VAL A 98 12.43 -10.67 -12.88
N ARG A 99 11.97 -11.65 -13.67
CA ARG A 99 12.82 -12.44 -14.57
C ARG A 99 13.48 -11.57 -15.64
N HIS A 100 12.70 -10.73 -16.31
CA HIS A 100 13.20 -9.87 -17.39
C HIS A 100 14.27 -8.88 -16.90
N LEU A 101 14.08 -8.32 -15.70
CA LEU A 101 15.04 -7.43 -15.05
C LEU A 101 16.27 -8.16 -14.48
N GLY A 102 16.27 -9.50 -14.47
CA GLY A 102 17.40 -10.30 -13.98
C GLY A 102 17.60 -10.23 -12.46
N ILE A 103 16.56 -9.90 -11.70
CA ILE A 103 16.64 -9.76 -10.24
C ILE A 103 16.89 -11.13 -9.59
N VAL A 104 17.86 -11.18 -8.67
CA VAL A 104 18.13 -12.33 -7.79
C VAL A 104 18.15 -11.81 -6.36
N GLY A 105 17.34 -12.41 -5.49
CA GLY A 105 17.05 -11.90 -4.16
C GLY A 105 15.56 -11.59 -4.02
N GLU A 106 15.25 -10.40 -3.53
CA GLU A 106 13.89 -9.95 -3.27
C GLU A 106 13.65 -8.57 -3.89
N CYS A 107 12.41 -8.31 -4.29
CA CYS A 107 11.94 -7.01 -4.73
C CYS A 107 10.44 -6.83 -4.50
N ASN A 108 10.04 -5.57 -4.40
CA ASN A 108 8.64 -5.14 -4.41
C ASN A 108 8.26 -4.64 -5.82
N ILE A 109 7.06 -4.98 -6.29
CA ILE A 109 6.47 -4.46 -7.53
C ILE A 109 5.07 -3.91 -7.25
N GLN A 110 4.75 -2.77 -7.85
CA GLN A 110 3.50 -2.05 -7.63
C GLN A 110 2.68 -1.95 -8.91
N TYR A 111 1.36 -2.03 -8.77
CA TYR A 111 0.38 -1.99 -9.84
C TYR A 111 -0.72 -0.98 -9.56
N ALA A 112 -1.20 -0.32 -10.61
CA ALA A 112 -2.52 0.25 -10.64
C ALA A 112 -3.44 -0.67 -11.45
N LEU A 113 -4.59 -1.07 -10.90
CA LEU A 113 -5.60 -1.91 -11.54
C LEU A 113 -6.92 -1.14 -11.66
N ASP A 114 -7.48 -1.09 -12.87
CA ASP A 114 -8.77 -0.44 -13.11
C ASP A 114 -9.89 -1.22 -12.38
N PRO A 115 -10.67 -0.59 -11.48
CA PRO A 115 -11.77 -1.27 -10.80
C PRO A 115 -12.90 -1.71 -11.74
N LYS A 116 -12.96 -1.21 -12.98
CA LYS A 116 -14.04 -1.47 -13.94
C LYS A 116 -13.64 -2.38 -15.10
N SER A 117 -12.37 -2.73 -15.22
CA SER A 117 -11.85 -3.54 -16.32
C SER A 117 -10.69 -4.43 -15.86
N LYS A 118 -9.97 -5.04 -16.81
CA LYS A 118 -8.74 -5.80 -16.54
C LYS A 118 -7.49 -5.01 -16.90
N ASP A 119 -7.65 -3.74 -17.26
CA ASP A 119 -6.53 -2.87 -17.59
C ASP A 119 -5.73 -2.61 -16.32
N TYR A 120 -4.41 -2.73 -16.44
CA TYR A 120 -3.49 -2.47 -15.34
C TYR A 120 -2.22 -1.79 -15.86
N CYS A 121 -1.55 -1.05 -14.97
CA CYS A 121 -0.25 -0.47 -15.21
C CYS A 121 0.73 -0.96 -14.16
N ILE A 122 1.97 -1.25 -14.58
CA ILE A 122 3.09 -1.43 -13.65
C ILE A 122 3.58 -0.04 -13.30
N ILE A 123 3.57 0.31 -12.01
CA ILE A 123 3.97 1.64 -11.54
C ILE A 123 5.47 1.69 -11.34
N GLU A 124 6.00 0.83 -10.47
CA GLU A 124 7.43 0.71 -10.24
C GLU A 124 7.85 -0.68 -9.76
N VAL A 125 9.15 -0.95 -9.86
CA VAL A 125 9.81 -2.10 -9.25
C VAL A 125 10.96 -1.59 -8.39
N ASN A 126 10.98 -2.03 -7.14
CA ASN A 126 12.03 -1.74 -6.18
C ASN A 126 12.93 -2.98 -6.04
N PRO A 127 14.09 -3.06 -6.72
CA PRO A 127 14.97 -4.24 -6.70
C PRO A 127 15.81 -4.31 -5.41
N ARG A 128 15.14 -4.28 -4.26
CA ARG A 128 15.72 -4.26 -2.91
C ARG A 128 14.61 -4.50 -1.87
N LEU A 129 15.05 -4.80 -0.65
CA LEU A 129 14.18 -4.75 0.53
C LEU A 129 13.58 -3.35 0.71
N SER A 130 12.31 -3.34 1.11
CA SER A 130 11.48 -2.14 1.28
C SER A 130 10.75 -2.16 2.64
N ARG A 131 10.01 -1.08 2.95
CA ARG A 131 9.06 -1.10 4.08
C ARG A 131 7.97 -2.15 3.85
N SER A 132 7.47 -2.28 2.62
CA SER A 132 6.52 -3.31 2.20
C SER A 132 7.08 -4.72 2.43
N SER A 133 8.37 -4.96 2.18
CA SER A 133 9.04 -6.24 2.48
C SER A 133 9.12 -6.54 3.98
N ALA A 134 9.33 -5.51 4.81
CA ALA A 134 9.30 -5.67 6.27
C ALA A 134 7.89 -6.00 6.76
N LEU A 135 6.88 -5.28 6.28
CA LEU A 135 5.45 -5.53 6.55
C LEU A 135 5.06 -6.96 6.14
N ALA A 136 5.38 -7.37 4.91
CA ALA A 136 5.11 -8.71 4.40
C ALA A 136 5.81 -9.81 5.21
N SER A 137 7.05 -9.58 5.66
CA SER A 137 7.75 -10.55 6.51
C SER A 137 7.04 -10.75 7.85
N LYS A 138 6.44 -9.69 8.40
CA LYS A 138 5.66 -9.75 9.64
C LYS A 138 4.27 -10.35 9.41
N ALA A 139 3.63 -10.02 8.29
CA ALA A 139 2.32 -10.54 7.92
C ALA A 139 2.36 -12.06 7.69
N THR A 140 3.37 -12.54 6.98
CA THR A 140 3.45 -13.94 6.54
C THR A 140 4.30 -14.85 7.43
N GLY A 141 5.12 -14.27 8.31
CA GLY A 141 6.18 -15.00 9.02
C GLY A 141 7.33 -15.47 8.12
N TYR A 142 7.32 -15.12 6.82
CA TYR A 142 8.38 -15.45 5.88
C TYR A 142 9.52 -14.40 5.97
N PRO A 143 10.74 -14.76 6.38
CA PRO A 143 11.79 -13.77 6.63
C PRO A 143 12.49 -13.32 5.33
N LEU A 144 11.86 -12.41 4.56
CA LEU A 144 12.31 -11.98 3.23
C LEU A 144 13.78 -11.55 3.20
N ALA A 145 14.19 -10.70 4.14
CA ALA A 145 15.58 -10.23 4.21
C ALA A 145 16.60 -11.35 4.44
N PHE A 146 16.25 -12.32 5.29
CA PHE A 146 17.11 -13.47 5.56
C PHE A 146 17.23 -14.37 4.33
N VAL A 147 16.10 -14.66 3.67
CA VAL A 147 16.08 -15.47 2.45
C VAL A 147 16.87 -14.78 1.35
N ALA A 148 16.59 -13.50 1.06
CA ALA A 148 17.28 -12.72 0.03
C ALA A 148 18.80 -12.72 0.24
N ALA A 149 19.28 -12.57 1.49
CA ALA A 149 20.70 -12.64 1.81
C ALA A 149 21.31 -14.03 1.52
N LYS A 150 20.56 -15.12 1.73
CA LYS A 150 21.02 -16.47 1.36
C LYS A 150 21.03 -16.69 -0.15
N LEU A 151 20.04 -16.18 -0.87
CA LEU A 151 20.00 -16.26 -2.34
C LEU A 151 21.18 -15.51 -2.97
N ALA A 152 21.57 -14.36 -2.39
CA ALA A 152 22.76 -13.61 -2.81
C ALA A 152 24.08 -14.41 -2.63
N LEU A 153 24.10 -15.43 -1.77
CA LEU A 153 25.22 -16.36 -1.60
C LEU A 153 25.13 -17.59 -2.52
N GLY A 154 24.17 -17.64 -3.44
CA GLY A 154 23.99 -18.72 -4.42
C GLY A 154 23.18 -19.92 -3.92
N LEU A 155 22.55 -19.84 -2.75
CA LEU A 155 21.64 -20.88 -2.27
C LEU A 155 20.32 -20.86 -3.06
N SER A 156 19.70 -22.02 -3.25
CA SER A 156 18.41 -22.17 -3.92
C SER A 156 17.25 -22.07 -2.91
N LEU A 157 16.08 -21.57 -3.33
CA LEU A 157 14.88 -21.53 -2.49
C LEU A 157 14.49 -22.91 -1.90
N PRO A 158 14.56 -24.03 -2.64
CA PRO A 158 14.28 -25.36 -2.11
C PRO A 158 15.28 -25.85 -1.05
N ASP A 159 16.52 -25.33 -1.05
CA ASP A 159 17.55 -25.75 -0.08
C ASP A 159 17.39 -25.02 1.27
N LEU A 160 16.69 -23.89 1.28
CA LEU A 160 16.45 -23.11 2.47
C LEU A 160 15.26 -23.68 3.24
N ARG A 161 15.44 -24.00 4.52
CA ARG A 161 14.32 -24.41 5.38
C ARG A 161 13.45 -23.23 5.78
N ASN A 162 12.13 -23.44 5.81
CA ASN A 162 11.19 -22.51 6.42
C ASN A 162 11.40 -22.50 7.95
N SER A 163 11.73 -21.33 8.52
CA SER A 163 11.99 -21.17 9.95
C SER A 163 10.77 -21.37 10.84
N VAL A 164 9.56 -21.19 10.31
CA VAL A 164 8.29 -21.29 11.05
C VAL A 164 7.84 -22.75 11.14
N THR A 165 7.72 -23.44 10.01
CA THR A 165 7.23 -24.83 9.97
C THR A 165 8.31 -25.87 10.26
N GLN A 166 9.58 -25.53 10.01
CA GLN A 166 10.78 -26.39 10.15
C GLN A 166 10.79 -27.70 9.34
N SER A 167 9.69 -28.00 8.66
CA SER A 167 9.44 -29.22 7.89
C SER A 167 9.29 -28.96 6.39
N THR A 168 9.12 -27.70 5.97
CA THR A 168 9.04 -27.28 4.56
C THR A 168 10.24 -26.40 4.17
N THR A 169 10.34 -26.07 2.88
CA THR A 169 11.39 -25.20 2.34
C THR A 169 10.89 -23.76 2.23
N ALA A 170 11.76 -22.83 1.83
CA ALA A 170 11.41 -21.45 1.50
C ALA A 170 10.81 -21.32 0.09
N CYS A 171 10.76 -22.40 -0.71
CA CYS A 171 10.21 -22.38 -2.06
C CYS A 171 8.68 -22.58 -2.07
N PHE A 172 7.94 -21.63 -1.49
CA PHE A 172 6.49 -21.66 -1.44
C PHE A 172 5.91 -20.24 -1.37
N GLU A 173 4.62 -20.11 -1.62
CA GLU A 173 3.85 -18.88 -1.40
C GLU A 173 3.03 -19.07 -0.12
N PRO A 174 3.26 -18.24 0.92
CA PRO A 174 2.45 -18.27 2.15
C PRO A 174 0.95 -18.10 1.87
N SER A 175 0.14 -18.76 2.70
CA SER A 175 -1.30 -18.58 2.76
C SER A 175 -1.67 -18.12 4.17
N LEU A 176 -2.51 -17.09 4.27
CA LEU A 176 -2.89 -16.46 5.51
C LEU A 176 -4.36 -16.80 5.82
N ASP A 177 -4.61 -17.27 7.03
CA ASP A 177 -5.96 -17.54 7.58
C ASP A 177 -6.46 -16.39 8.49
N TYR A 178 -5.86 -15.21 8.28
CA TYR A 178 -6.13 -13.95 8.95
C TYR A 178 -5.89 -12.78 7.99
N VAL A 179 -6.41 -11.60 8.36
CA VAL A 179 -6.19 -10.32 7.69
C VAL A 179 -5.17 -9.52 8.51
N VAL A 180 -4.25 -8.88 7.81
CA VAL A 180 -3.30 -7.92 8.37
C VAL A 180 -3.69 -6.53 7.88
N THR A 181 -3.72 -5.55 8.78
CA THR A 181 -3.96 -4.14 8.43
C THR A 181 -2.80 -3.30 8.92
N LYS A 182 -2.21 -2.54 8.00
CA LYS A 182 -1.23 -1.49 8.30
C LYS A 182 -1.91 -0.13 8.21
N ILE A 183 -1.63 0.73 9.19
CA ILE A 183 -2.05 2.14 9.17
C ILE A 183 -0.81 3.02 9.39
N PRO A 184 -0.60 4.08 8.58
CA PRO A 184 0.49 5.02 8.81
C PRO A 184 0.26 5.85 10.08
N ARG A 185 1.34 6.37 10.65
CA ARG A 185 1.31 7.34 11.74
C ARG A 185 1.88 8.65 11.24
N TRP A 186 1.12 9.73 11.41
CA TRP A 186 1.53 11.10 11.09
C TRP A 186 1.71 11.92 12.36
N ASP A 187 2.53 12.97 12.27
CA ASP A 187 2.78 13.92 13.36
C ASP A 187 2.78 15.36 12.82
N LEU A 188 1.81 15.67 11.95
CA LEU A 188 1.74 16.93 11.22
C LEU A 188 1.43 18.14 12.11
N ALA A 189 0.79 17.93 13.27
CA ALA A 189 0.51 18.98 14.23
C ALA A 189 1.76 19.70 14.77
N LYS A 190 2.95 19.12 14.59
CA LYS A 190 4.24 19.76 14.93
C LYS A 190 4.73 20.76 13.87
N PHE A 191 4.03 20.88 12.74
CA PHE A 191 4.47 21.65 11.57
C PHE A 191 3.38 22.60 11.05
N ASP A 192 3.22 23.77 11.69
CA ASP A 192 2.16 24.76 11.38
C ASP A 192 2.04 25.19 9.92
N LYS A 193 3.14 25.10 9.15
CA LYS A 193 3.20 25.51 7.73
C LYS A 193 3.16 24.34 6.76
N ALA A 194 3.09 23.11 7.27
CA ALA A 194 2.99 21.93 6.41
C ALA A 194 1.57 21.81 5.86
N GLU A 195 1.45 21.24 4.68
CA GLU A 195 0.15 20.88 4.13
C GLU A 195 -0.32 19.57 4.76
N HIS A 196 -1.56 19.55 5.27
CA HIS A 196 -2.13 18.42 6.01
C HIS A 196 -2.76 17.33 5.12
N THR A 197 -2.87 17.57 3.82
CA THR A 197 -3.30 16.55 2.85
C THR A 197 -2.22 15.48 2.66
N ILE A 198 -2.60 14.28 2.28
CA ILE A 198 -1.67 13.21 1.87
C ILE A 198 -1.83 12.95 0.37
N GLY A 199 -0.76 12.48 -0.25
CA GLY A 199 -0.71 12.27 -1.69
C GLY A 199 0.47 11.39 -2.06
N SER A 200 1.02 11.57 -3.27
CA SER A 200 2.10 10.70 -3.78
C SER A 200 3.45 10.88 -3.08
N SER A 201 3.66 11.97 -2.35
CA SER A 201 4.86 12.16 -1.51
C SER A 201 4.53 11.81 -0.06
N MET A 202 5.26 10.85 0.50
CA MET A 202 5.06 10.33 1.85
C MET A 202 5.30 11.42 2.91
N LYS A 203 4.39 11.53 3.89
CA LYS A 203 4.48 12.45 5.04
C LYS A 203 4.40 11.73 6.40
N SER A 204 4.05 10.43 6.42
CA SER A 204 4.04 9.62 7.64
C SER A 204 5.43 9.46 8.25
N VAL A 205 5.46 9.36 9.59
CA VAL A 205 6.68 9.22 10.40
C VAL A 205 6.86 7.80 10.95
N GLY A 206 5.85 6.95 10.80
CA GLY A 206 5.84 5.57 11.24
C GLY A 206 4.62 4.83 10.72
N GLU A 207 4.45 3.59 11.18
CA GLU A 207 3.32 2.73 10.82
C GLU A 207 3.05 1.72 11.93
N VAL A 208 1.80 1.28 12.04
CA VAL A 208 1.36 0.21 12.93
C VAL A 208 0.83 -0.95 12.10
N MET A 209 0.85 -2.16 12.66
CA MET A 209 0.35 -3.36 12.01
C MET A 209 -0.47 -4.18 13.01
N ALA A 210 -1.72 -4.49 12.65
CA ALA A 210 -2.56 -5.39 13.41
C ALA A 210 -2.92 -6.63 12.59
N ILE A 211 -3.27 -7.69 13.31
CA ILE A 211 -3.75 -8.97 12.75
C ILE A 211 -5.12 -9.26 13.35
N GLY A 212 -6.09 -9.61 12.52
CA GLY A 212 -7.43 -10.04 12.91
C GLY A 212 -7.92 -11.18 12.03
N ARG A 213 -8.91 -11.95 12.47
CA ARG A 213 -9.53 -13.01 11.66
C ARG A 213 -10.58 -12.47 10.69
N THR A 214 -10.98 -11.21 10.87
CA THR A 214 -11.81 -10.44 9.94
C THR A 214 -11.18 -9.07 9.71
N PHE A 215 -11.61 -8.39 8.66
CA PHE A 215 -11.11 -7.05 8.33
C PHE A 215 -11.42 -6.05 9.43
N GLU A 216 -12.65 -6.05 9.95
CA GLU A 216 -13.13 -5.15 11.00
C GLU A 216 -12.33 -5.32 12.29
N GLU A 217 -12.03 -6.56 12.68
CA GLU A 217 -11.17 -6.84 13.85
C GLU A 217 -9.76 -6.26 13.63
N SER A 218 -9.17 -6.52 12.47
CA SER A 218 -7.83 -6.07 12.13
C SER A 218 -7.73 -4.54 12.07
N LEU A 219 -8.67 -3.89 11.37
CA LEU A 219 -8.77 -2.43 11.22
C LEU A 219 -8.92 -1.74 12.57
N GLN A 220 -9.88 -2.18 13.40
CA GLN A 220 -10.10 -1.55 14.70
C GLN A 220 -8.90 -1.69 15.64
N LYS A 221 -8.21 -2.84 15.61
CA LYS A 221 -6.97 -3.02 16.37
C LYS A 221 -5.87 -2.09 15.87
N ALA A 222 -5.73 -1.94 14.55
CA ALA A 222 -4.73 -1.04 13.97
C ALA A 222 -5.02 0.42 14.34
N LEU A 223 -6.27 0.88 14.26
CA LEU A 223 -6.66 2.24 14.62
C LEU A 223 -6.27 2.58 16.07
N ARG A 224 -6.58 1.70 17.03
CA ARG A 224 -6.17 1.85 18.44
C ARG A 224 -4.66 1.84 18.67
N MET A 225 -3.87 1.32 17.74
CA MET A 225 -2.41 1.33 17.84
C MET A 225 -1.81 2.66 17.36
N VAL A 226 -2.52 3.43 16.51
CA VAL A 226 -2.00 4.67 15.91
C VAL A 226 -1.77 5.74 16.97
N ASP A 227 -2.74 5.94 17.86
CA ASP A 227 -2.68 6.92 18.94
C ASP A 227 -3.55 6.47 20.13
N PRO A 228 -3.11 6.66 21.39
CA PRO A 228 -3.90 6.31 22.57
C PRO A 228 -5.25 7.01 22.70
N SER A 229 -5.48 8.09 21.95
CA SER A 229 -6.76 8.81 21.94
C SER A 229 -7.80 8.24 20.97
N ILE A 230 -7.41 7.28 20.12
CA ILE A 230 -8.29 6.65 19.13
C ILE A 230 -8.82 5.34 19.73
N ASP A 231 -10.13 5.22 19.92
CA ASP A 231 -10.78 4.01 20.45
C ASP A 231 -11.16 2.99 19.35
N GLY A 232 -11.16 3.42 18.08
CA GLY A 232 -11.41 2.55 16.93
C GLY A 232 -11.82 3.33 15.69
N PHE A 233 -12.76 2.76 14.93
CA PHE A 233 -13.40 3.45 13.81
C PHE A 233 -14.53 4.33 14.35
N GLU A 234 -14.21 5.61 14.55
CA GLU A 234 -15.11 6.59 15.18
C GLU A 234 -14.95 7.96 14.53
N ALA A 235 -15.98 8.81 14.67
CA ALA A 235 -16.03 10.19 14.19
C ALA A 235 -15.13 11.18 14.95
N GLN A 236 -13.89 10.79 15.29
CA GLN A 236 -12.99 11.61 16.09
C GLN A 236 -12.67 12.93 15.39
N GLY A 237 -12.79 14.05 16.13
CA GLY A 237 -12.47 15.38 15.62
C GLY A 237 -13.59 16.06 14.81
N TYR A 238 -14.71 15.36 14.57
CA TYR A 238 -15.90 15.95 13.96
C TYR A 238 -16.91 16.36 15.04
N SER A 239 -17.55 17.52 14.83
CA SER A 239 -18.72 17.95 15.60
C SER A 239 -19.96 17.82 14.72
N ASN A 240 -21.18 18.04 15.24
CA ASN A 240 -22.46 17.94 14.49
C ASN A 240 -22.60 18.86 13.25
N ASP A 241 -21.52 19.50 12.80
CA ASP A 241 -21.43 20.25 11.57
C ASP A 241 -20.98 19.32 10.43
N THR A 242 -21.68 19.39 9.31
CA THR A 242 -21.33 18.65 8.09
C THR A 242 -20.59 19.53 7.08
N GLU A 243 -20.36 20.80 7.40
CA GLU A 243 -19.59 21.72 6.55
C GLU A 243 -18.18 21.17 6.32
N GLY A 244 -17.80 20.97 5.05
CA GLY A 244 -16.50 20.45 4.66
C GLY A 244 -16.36 18.92 4.60
N LEU A 245 -17.35 18.14 5.07
CA LEU A 245 -17.25 16.67 5.13
C LEU A 245 -17.01 16.02 3.76
N GLU A 246 -17.68 16.49 2.70
CA GLU A 246 -17.45 15.98 1.34
C GLU A 246 -15.99 16.20 0.89
N SER A 247 -15.43 17.37 1.19
CA SER A 247 -14.02 17.68 0.91
C SER A 247 -13.08 16.77 1.70
N ASP A 248 -13.39 16.49 2.96
CA ASP A 248 -12.59 15.60 3.81
C ASP A 248 -12.63 14.14 3.34
N ILE A 249 -13.72 13.71 2.69
CA ILE A 249 -13.82 12.40 2.02
C ILE A 249 -13.03 12.42 0.70
N GLN A 250 -13.12 13.49 -0.09
CA GLN A 250 -12.52 13.60 -1.43
C GLN A 250 -11.01 13.82 -1.41
N ILE A 251 -10.51 14.59 -0.43
CA ILE A 251 -9.11 14.99 -0.34
C ILE A 251 -8.46 14.14 0.76
N PRO A 252 -7.58 13.19 0.40
CA PRO A 252 -6.94 12.34 1.38
C PRO A 252 -6.18 13.15 2.43
N SER A 253 -6.35 12.78 3.69
CA SER A 253 -5.67 13.37 4.85
C SER A 253 -5.48 12.29 5.94
N PRO A 254 -4.63 12.53 6.95
CA PRO A 254 -4.47 11.61 8.07
C PRO A 254 -5.76 11.32 8.84
N THR A 255 -6.76 12.21 8.75
CA THR A 255 -8.04 12.11 9.47
C THR A 255 -9.17 11.58 8.58
N ARG A 256 -8.91 11.26 7.31
CA ARG A 256 -9.92 10.80 6.34
C ARG A 256 -10.75 9.64 6.88
N ILE A 257 -10.12 8.66 7.53
CA ILE A 257 -10.81 7.49 8.09
C ILE A 257 -11.89 7.88 9.13
N HIS A 258 -11.65 8.94 9.91
CA HIS A 258 -12.63 9.48 10.86
C HIS A 258 -13.74 10.28 10.17
N ALA A 259 -13.42 10.94 9.04
CA ALA A 259 -14.42 11.56 8.18
C ALA A 259 -15.38 10.50 7.60
N LEU A 260 -14.86 9.33 7.20
CA LEU A 260 -15.69 8.22 6.72
C LEU A 260 -16.62 7.72 7.82
N ALA A 261 -16.09 7.53 9.04
CA ALA A 261 -16.89 7.11 10.19
C ALA A 261 -18.02 8.12 10.49
N TYR A 262 -17.69 9.41 10.55
CA TYR A 262 -18.68 10.46 10.76
C TYR A 262 -19.75 10.49 9.67
N ALA A 263 -19.36 10.35 8.39
CA ALA A 263 -20.30 10.29 7.28
C ALA A 263 -21.28 9.11 7.41
N MET A 264 -20.77 7.92 7.72
CA MET A 264 -21.58 6.72 7.92
C MET A 264 -22.54 6.88 9.11
N GLU A 265 -22.08 7.43 10.24
CA GLU A 265 -22.91 7.71 11.41
C GLU A 265 -24.06 8.69 11.09
N HIS A 266 -23.88 9.59 10.12
CA HIS A 266 -24.85 10.58 9.68
C HIS A 266 -25.65 10.15 8.43
N GLY A 267 -25.60 8.86 8.10
CA GLY A 267 -26.46 8.25 7.08
C GLY A 267 -25.93 8.32 5.65
N ALA A 268 -24.66 8.69 5.44
CA ALA A 268 -24.02 8.53 4.14
C ALA A 268 -23.90 7.04 3.79
N THR A 269 -24.24 6.69 2.55
CA THR A 269 -24.14 5.29 2.10
C THR A 269 -22.72 4.95 1.65
N PRO A 270 -22.32 3.67 1.68
CA PRO A 270 -21.04 3.22 1.12
C PRO A 270 -20.83 3.68 -0.33
N GLU A 271 -21.88 3.73 -1.15
CA GLU A 271 -21.82 4.19 -2.54
C GLU A 271 -21.53 5.68 -2.67
N TYR A 272 -22.11 6.50 -1.77
CA TYR A 272 -21.77 7.92 -1.70
C TYR A 272 -20.29 8.10 -1.33
N ILE A 273 -19.81 7.37 -0.34
CA ILE A 273 -18.41 7.46 0.09
C ILE A 273 -17.49 6.96 -1.03
N HIS A 274 -17.78 5.84 -1.68
CA HIS A 274 -17.02 5.33 -2.83
C HIS A 274 -16.94 6.36 -3.96
N ALA A 275 -18.07 6.95 -4.37
CA ALA A 275 -18.12 7.93 -5.45
C ALA A 275 -17.30 9.19 -5.16
N ASN A 276 -17.06 9.51 -3.89
CA ASN A 276 -16.28 10.66 -3.46
C ASN A 276 -14.84 10.32 -3.08
N SER A 277 -14.53 9.07 -2.77
CA SER A 277 -13.22 8.68 -2.23
C SER A 277 -12.40 7.75 -3.12
N ASP A 278 -13.07 7.09 -4.07
CA ASP A 278 -12.58 5.96 -4.87
C ASP A 278 -12.15 4.73 -4.03
N ILE A 279 -12.40 4.71 -2.71
CA ILE A 279 -12.15 3.55 -1.84
C ILE A 279 -13.10 2.42 -2.22
N ASP A 280 -12.60 1.20 -2.38
CA ASP A 280 -13.43 0.06 -2.81
C ASP A 280 -14.60 -0.19 -1.85
N LEU A 281 -15.79 -0.45 -2.41
CA LEU A 281 -17.02 -0.69 -1.67
C LEU A 281 -16.89 -1.81 -0.63
N TRP A 282 -16.07 -2.82 -0.90
CA TRP A 282 -15.85 -3.93 0.04
C TRP A 282 -15.33 -3.45 1.39
N PHE A 283 -14.47 -2.43 1.43
CA PHE A 283 -13.97 -1.87 2.68
C PHE A 283 -14.97 -0.96 3.39
N LEU A 284 -15.98 -0.49 2.68
CA LEU A 284 -16.98 0.47 3.16
C LEU A 284 -18.26 -0.19 3.68
N TYR A 285 -18.53 -1.45 3.32
CA TYR A 285 -19.61 -2.27 3.86
C TYR A 285 -19.21 -2.96 5.17
#